data_AF-A0A074MIM2-F1
#
_entry.id   AF-A0A074MIM2-F1
#
_cell.length_a   1.000
_cell.length_b   1.000
_cell.length_c   1.000
_cell.angle_alpha   90.00
_cell.angle_beta   90.00
_cell.angle_gamma   90.00
#
_symmetry.space_group_name_H-M   'P 1'
#
loop_
_entity.id
_entity.type
_entity.pdbx_description
1 polymer ?
#
loop_
_entity_poly.entity_id
_entity_poly.type
_entity_poly.pdbx_seq_one_letter_code
_entity_poly.pdbx_strand_id
1 'polypeptide(L)'
;MSNIPFLLVADGPSAFGVDSYQWVSLAMLILIGVFIWKKVPGLVTGGLDSKIEEIKKQLDEAKNLRAEAEKLRDEYAAKIAGAEKDAEAMMEGAQREADAILVKAEADSEAMVARRKRMAEDKIAAAEREAIAGVRATAVDAASNASRILIAEKHSADADKALADEVIGSL
;
A
#
# COMPACT_ATOMS: atom_id res chain seq x y z
N MET A 1 -72.23 51.24 -65.12
CA MET A 1 -71.00 52.02 -65.38
C MET A 1 -69.99 51.63 -64.31
N SER A 2 -68.82 51.08 -64.58
CA SER A 2 -68.19 50.73 -65.84
C SER A 2 -67.17 49.61 -65.54
N ASN A 3 -67.05 48.72 -66.51
CA ASN A 3 -66.17 47.57 -66.58
C ASN A 3 -64.70 48.01 -66.40
N ILE A 4 -63.96 47.37 -65.49
CA ILE A 4 -62.50 47.44 -65.52
C ILE A 4 -62.05 46.53 -66.68
N PRO A 5 -61.34 47.06 -67.68
CA PRO A 5 -60.99 46.29 -68.87
C PRO A 5 -59.93 45.26 -68.49
N PHE A 6 -60.21 44.01 -68.86
CA PHE A 6 -59.26 42.94 -69.04
C PHE A 6 -58.05 43.49 -69.82
N LEU A 7 -56.89 43.51 -69.16
CA LEU A 7 -55.63 43.95 -69.76
C LEU A 7 -55.33 43.05 -70.95
N LEU A 8 -55.41 43.68 -72.11
CA LEU A 8 -54.97 43.21 -73.41
C LEU A 8 -53.48 42.86 -73.28
N VAL A 9 -53.15 41.57 -73.36
CA VAL A 9 -51.78 41.10 -73.55
C VAL A 9 -51.33 41.70 -74.88
N ALA A 10 -50.47 42.71 -74.79
CA ALA A 10 -49.81 43.26 -75.96
C ALA A 10 -48.87 42.18 -76.51
N ASP A 11 -49.04 41.81 -77.77
CA ASP A 11 -48.06 41.04 -78.53
C ASP A 11 -46.76 41.83 -78.55
N GLY A 12 -45.83 41.46 -77.67
CA GLY A 12 -44.46 41.94 -77.68
C GLY A 12 -43.77 41.53 -78.99
N PRO A 13 -42.65 42.17 -79.37
CA PRO A 13 -42.01 41.97 -80.66
C PRO A 13 -41.68 40.49 -80.88
N SER A 14 -42.44 39.85 -81.78
CA SER A 14 -42.24 38.47 -82.21
C SER A 14 -41.10 38.42 -83.22
N ALA A 15 -39.96 37.86 -82.84
CA ALA A 15 -38.88 37.55 -83.76
C ALA A 15 -39.09 36.12 -84.29
N PHE A 16 -39.01 35.92 -85.62
CA PHE A 16 -39.15 34.61 -86.28
C PHE A 16 -40.49 33.87 -86.07
N GLY A 17 -41.60 34.57 -85.86
CA GLY A 17 -42.94 33.96 -85.76
C GLY A 17 -43.21 33.22 -84.44
N VAL A 18 -42.42 33.53 -83.41
CA VAL A 18 -42.47 32.92 -82.08
C VAL A 18 -42.70 34.03 -81.06
N ASP A 19 -43.67 33.86 -80.17
CA ASP A 19 -44.03 34.88 -79.18
C ASP A 19 -42.95 35.02 -78.11
N SER A 20 -42.85 36.20 -77.47
CA SER A 20 -41.80 36.48 -76.49
C SER A 20 -41.76 35.48 -75.31
N TYR A 21 -42.92 34.95 -74.89
CA TYR A 21 -42.98 33.96 -73.81
C TYR A 21 -42.37 32.61 -74.23
N GLN A 22 -42.43 32.25 -75.51
CA GLN A 22 -41.86 31.00 -76.02
C GLN A 22 -40.34 31.05 -76.03
N TRP A 23 -39.75 32.19 -76.40
CA TRP A 23 -38.29 32.38 -76.32
C TRP A 23 -37.78 32.36 -74.87
N VAL A 24 -38.53 32.96 -73.94
CA VAL A 24 -38.24 32.89 -72.50
C VAL A 24 -38.35 31.45 -71.98
N SER A 25 -39.37 30.70 -72.41
CA SER A 25 -39.53 29.30 -72.02
C SER A 25 -38.39 28.41 -72.54
N LEU A 26 -37.91 28.64 -73.77
CA LEU A 26 -36.79 27.92 -74.37
C LEU A 26 -35.47 28.25 -73.63
N ALA A 27 -35.25 29.52 -73.30
CA ALA A 27 -34.09 29.94 -72.51
C ALA A 27 -34.11 29.30 -71.11
N MET A 28 -35.28 29.21 -70.46
CA MET A 28 -35.43 28.51 -69.18
C MET A 28 -35.18 27.01 -69.29
N LEU A 29 -35.64 26.38 -70.38
CA LEU A 29 -35.44 24.95 -70.61
C LEU A 29 -33.96 24.62 -70.86
N ILE A 30 -33.24 25.47 -71.59
CA ILE A 30 -31.79 25.38 -71.77
C ILE A 30 -31.07 25.58 -70.42
N LEU A 31 -31.48 26.58 -69.61
CA LEU A 31 -30.90 26.82 -68.29
C LEU A 31 -31.08 25.62 -67.35
N ILE A 32 -32.28 25.04 -67.30
CA ILE A 32 -32.58 23.83 -66.52
C ILE A 32 -31.75 22.65 -67.04
N GLY A 33 -31.64 22.48 -68.36
CA GLY A 33 -30.78 21.47 -68.99
C GLY A 33 -29.32 21.61 -68.59
N VAL A 34 -28.79 22.84 -68.56
CA VAL A 34 -27.41 23.12 -68.11
C VAL A 34 -27.26 22.84 -66.61
N PHE A 35 -28.24 23.18 -65.76
CA PHE A 35 -28.20 22.86 -64.33
C PHE A 35 -28.19 21.36 -64.05
N ILE A 36 -28.96 20.58 -64.82
CA ILE A 36 -28.97 19.10 -64.74
C ILE A 36 -27.64 18.56 -65.25
N TRP A 37 -27.12 19.07 -66.37
CA TRP A 37 -25.85 18.61 -66.94
C TRP A 37 -24.65 18.94 -66.04
N LYS A 38 -24.69 20.09 -65.36
CA LYS A 38 -23.70 20.49 -64.34
C LYS A 38 -23.93 19.82 -62.97
N LYS A 39 -24.92 18.93 -62.84
CA LYS A 39 -25.22 18.14 -61.63
C LYS A 39 -25.35 19.00 -60.37
N VAL A 40 -25.79 20.25 -60.49
CA VAL A 40 -25.98 21.16 -59.36
C VAL A 40 -26.87 20.57 -58.26
N PRO A 41 -28.01 19.91 -58.55
CA PRO A 41 -28.79 19.25 -57.49
C PRO A 41 -28.01 18.14 -56.76
N GLY A 42 -27.15 17.40 -57.47
CA GLY A 42 -26.32 16.34 -56.88
C GLY A 42 -25.20 16.87 -55.96
N LEU A 43 -24.64 18.04 -56.26
CA LEU A 43 -23.65 18.70 -55.39
C LEU A 43 -24.29 19.20 -54.09
N VAL A 44 -25.52 19.71 -54.16
CA VAL A 44 -26.27 20.15 -52.98
C VAL A 44 -26.62 18.96 -52.10
N THR A 45 -27.15 17.86 -52.65
CA THR A 45 -27.46 16.65 -51.88
C THR A 45 -26.21 16.03 -51.27
N GLY A 46 -25.11 15.94 -52.03
CA GLY A 46 -23.84 15.40 -51.52
C GLY A 46 -23.24 16.23 -50.37
N GLY A 47 -23.39 17.56 -50.40
CA GLY A 47 -22.95 18.43 -49.30
C GLY A 47 -23.79 18.27 -48.02
N LEU A 48 -25.09 18.02 -48.17
CA LEU A 48 -25.98 17.71 -47.04
C LEU A 48 -25.68 16.33 -46.46
N ASP A 49 -25.48 15.32 -47.31
CA ASP A 49 -25.12 13.96 -46.89
C ASP A 49 -23.77 13.93 -46.17
N SER A 50 -22.77 14.66 -46.68
CA SER A 50 -21.46 14.80 -46.01
C SER A 50 -21.57 15.43 -44.63
N LYS A 51 -22.41 16.47 -44.46
CA LYS A 51 -22.70 17.05 -43.14
C LYS A 51 -23.40 16.07 -42.21
N ILE A 52 -24.34 15.27 -42.72
CA ILE A 52 -25.02 14.24 -41.93
C ILE A 52 -24.03 13.18 -41.46
N GLU A 53 -23.14 12.71 -42.33
CA GLU A 53 -22.08 11.75 -41.97
C GLU A 53 -21.12 12.34 -40.94
N GLU A 54 -20.70 13.59 -41.10
CA GLU A 54 -19.82 14.27 -40.15
C GLU A 54 -20.49 14.40 -38.76
N ILE A 55 -21.75 14.81 -38.70
CA ILE A 55 -22.50 14.91 -37.44
C ILE A 55 -22.69 13.53 -36.80
N LYS A 56 -22.99 12.50 -37.59
CA LYS A 56 -23.09 11.12 -37.07
C LYS A 56 -21.77 10.66 -36.49
N LYS A 57 -20.65 10.90 -37.19
CA LYS A 57 -19.32 10.55 -36.72
C LYS A 57 -18.97 11.27 -35.41
N GLN A 58 -19.23 12.58 -35.32
CA GLN A 58 -19.01 13.35 -34.10
C GLN A 58 -19.89 12.85 -32.94
N LEU A 59 -21.14 12.48 -33.21
CA LEU A 59 -22.05 11.94 -32.19
C LEU A 59 -21.59 10.57 -31.69
N ASP A 60 -21.10 9.71 -32.58
CA ASP A 60 -20.60 8.39 -32.21
C ASP A 60 -19.27 8.49 -31.45
N GLU A 61 -18.37 9.39 -31.86
CA GLU A 61 -17.15 9.72 -31.10
C GLU A 61 -17.49 10.26 -29.70
N ALA A 62 -18.46 11.16 -29.58
CA ALA A 62 -18.90 11.69 -28.30
C ALA A 62 -19.52 10.60 -27.39
N LYS A 63 -20.31 9.68 -27.96
CA LYS A 63 -20.84 8.52 -27.22
C LYS A 63 -19.73 7.59 -26.75
N ASN A 64 -18.76 7.30 -27.61
CA ASN A 64 -17.62 6.47 -27.26
C ASN A 64 -16.78 7.12 -26.15
N LEU A 65 -16.47 8.41 -26.29
CA LEU A 65 -15.72 9.16 -25.28
C LEU A 65 -16.45 9.19 -23.94
N ARG A 66 -17.79 9.33 -23.96
CA ARG A 66 -18.61 9.26 -22.76
C ARG A 66 -18.56 7.86 -22.13
N ALA A 67 -18.68 6.80 -22.92
CA ALA A 67 -18.61 5.43 -22.44
C ALA A 67 -17.21 5.11 -21.85
N GLU A 68 -16.14 5.62 -22.46
CA GLU A 68 -14.78 5.51 -21.93
C GLU A 68 -14.62 6.29 -20.63
N ALA A 69 -15.17 7.50 -20.54
CA ALA A 69 -15.13 8.31 -19.32
C ALA A 69 -15.92 7.66 -18.17
N GLU A 70 -17.09 7.06 -18.46
CA GLU A 70 -17.89 6.31 -17.48
C GLU A 70 -17.14 5.05 -17.01
N LYS A 71 -16.57 4.26 -17.93
CA LYS A 71 -15.71 3.12 -17.58
C LYS A 71 -14.52 3.52 -16.71
N LEU A 72 -13.84 4.60 -17.07
CA LEU A 72 -12.68 5.09 -16.33
C LEU A 72 -13.10 5.56 -14.93
N ARG A 73 -14.23 6.26 -14.81
CA ARG A 73 -14.84 6.65 -13.53
C ARG A 73 -15.10 5.44 -12.63
N ASP A 74 -15.72 4.41 -13.17
CA ASP A 74 -16.04 3.19 -12.43
C ASP A 74 -14.77 2.44 -12.01
N GLU A 75 -13.76 2.36 -12.88
CA GLU A 75 -12.47 1.74 -12.57
C GLU A 75 -11.76 2.50 -11.43
N TYR A 76 -11.73 3.83 -11.46
CA TYR A 76 -11.15 4.62 -10.38
C TYR A 76 -11.95 4.51 -9.08
N ALA A 77 -13.29 4.50 -9.15
CA ALA A 77 -14.13 4.31 -7.97
C ALA A 77 -13.87 2.94 -7.32
N ALA A 78 -13.77 1.88 -8.12
CA ALA A 78 -13.42 0.54 -7.66
C ALA A 78 -11.99 0.49 -7.07
N LYS A 79 -11.02 1.16 -7.70
CA LYS A 79 -9.65 1.26 -7.18
C LYS A 79 -9.57 2.00 -5.85
N ILE A 80 -10.32 3.09 -5.68
CA ILE A 80 -10.37 3.83 -4.42
C ILE A 80 -10.99 2.97 -3.32
N ALA A 81 -12.13 2.34 -3.59
CA ALA A 81 -12.76 1.44 -2.62
C ALA A 81 -11.86 0.24 -2.26
N GLY A 82 -11.12 -0.30 -3.24
CA GLY A 82 -10.10 -1.33 -3.01
C GLY A 82 -8.96 -0.83 -2.13
N ALA A 83 -8.43 0.37 -2.42
CA ALA A 83 -7.32 0.96 -1.67
C ALA A 83 -7.69 1.28 -0.21
N GLU A 84 -8.92 1.75 0.04
CA GLU A 84 -9.41 1.96 1.41
C GLU A 84 -9.49 0.64 2.20
N LYS A 85 -10.01 -0.41 1.57
CA LYS A 85 -10.07 -1.75 2.18
C LYS A 85 -8.68 -2.35 2.42
N ASP A 86 -7.77 -2.18 1.47
CA ASP A 86 -6.39 -2.64 1.60
C ASP A 86 -5.66 -1.89 2.71
N ALA A 87 -5.88 -0.57 2.83
CA ALA A 87 -5.35 0.24 3.92
C ALA A 87 -5.92 -0.20 5.29
N GLU A 88 -7.22 -0.47 5.38
CA GLU A 88 -7.84 -0.99 6.60
C GLU A 88 -7.26 -2.36 6.98
N ALA A 89 -7.15 -3.28 6.01
CA ALA A 89 -6.53 -4.59 6.22
C ALA A 89 -5.05 -4.49 6.63
N MET A 90 -4.30 -3.53 6.06
CA MET A 90 -2.91 -3.27 6.41
C MET A 90 -2.80 -2.73 7.84
N MET A 91 -3.67 -1.81 8.24
CA MET A 91 -3.71 -1.27 9.61
C MET A 91 -4.08 -2.35 10.63
N GLU A 92 -5.09 -3.16 10.34
CA GLU A 92 -5.49 -4.28 11.20
C GLU A 92 -4.36 -5.32 11.34
N GLY A 93 -3.69 -5.64 10.22
CA GLY A 93 -2.52 -6.52 10.21
C GLY A 93 -1.37 -5.98 11.05
N ALA A 94 -1.04 -4.70 10.88
CA ALA A 94 0.01 -4.03 11.65
C ALA A 94 -0.30 -4.01 13.15
N GLN A 95 -1.57 -3.79 13.53
CA GLN A 95 -1.97 -3.80 14.93
C GLN A 95 -1.87 -5.21 15.54
N ARG A 96 -2.33 -6.24 14.83
CA ARG A 96 -2.17 -7.64 15.26
C ARG A 96 -0.71 -8.04 15.40
N GLU A 97 0.16 -7.59 14.50
CA GLU A 97 1.59 -7.85 14.57
C GLU A 97 2.25 -7.11 15.75
N ALA A 98 1.88 -5.85 15.97
CA ALA A 98 2.35 -5.07 17.12
C ALA A 98 1.96 -5.73 18.44
N ASP A 99 0.71 -6.17 18.59
CA ASP A 99 0.23 -6.86 19.79
C ASP A 99 1.00 -8.19 20.01
N ALA A 100 1.25 -8.95 18.94
CA ALA A 100 2.03 -10.18 19.01
C ALA A 100 3.48 -9.92 19.43
N ILE A 101 4.10 -8.84 18.93
CA ILE A 101 5.45 -8.42 19.32
C ILE A 101 5.47 -8.01 20.80
N LEU A 102 4.48 -7.27 21.28
CA LEU A 102 4.40 -6.87 22.69
C LEU A 102 4.30 -8.09 23.61
N VAL A 103 3.38 -9.02 23.32
CA VAL A 103 3.23 -10.26 24.11
C VAL A 103 4.53 -11.06 24.12
N LYS A 104 5.19 -11.19 22.96
CA LYS A 104 6.48 -11.89 22.88
C LYS A 104 7.59 -11.17 23.65
N ALA A 105 7.67 -9.85 23.54
CA ALA A 105 8.67 -9.05 24.23
C ALA A 105 8.50 -9.11 25.75
N GLU A 106 7.25 -9.11 26.24
CA GLU A 106 6.93 -9.29 27.65
C GLU A 106 7.37 -10.68 28.14
N ALA A 107 7.00 -11.75 27.43
CA ALA A 107 7.40 -13.11 27.76
C ALA A 107 8.94 -13.29 27.75
N ASP A 108 9.63 -12.75 26.75
CA ASP A 108 11.09 -12.80 26.65
C ASP A 108 11.76 -12.00 27.79
N SER A 109 11.17 -10.87 28.17
CA SER A 109 11.67 -10.04 29.28
C SER A 109 11.50 -10.75 30.62
N GLU A 110 10.34 -11.36 30.87
CA GLU A 110 10.11 -12.17 32.08
C GLU A 110 11.08 -13.35 32.15
N ALA A 111 11.27 -14.07 31.04
CA ALA A 111 12.23 -15.17 30.96
C ALA A 111 13.68 -14.70 31.21
N MET A 112 14.06 -13.53 30.68
CA MET A 112 15.36 -12.91 30.93
C MET A 112 15.56 -12.55 32.41
N VAL A 113 14.56 -11.94 33.05
CA VAL A 113 14.61 -11.59 34.47
C VAL A 113 14.70 -12.85 35.32
N ALA A 114 13.87 -13.87 35.04
CA ALA A 114 13.90 -15.15 35.76
C ALA A 114 15.25 -15.87 35.63
N ARG A 115 15.89 -15.81 34.45
CA ARG A 115 17.23 -16.37 34.24
C ARG A 115 18.29 -15.59 35.03
N ARG A 116 18.24 -14.25 34.99
CA ARG A 116 19.18 -13.40 35.76
C ARG A 116 19.03 -13.62 37.26
N LYS A 117 17.80 -13.77 37.76
CA LYS A 117 17.52 -14.08 39.17
C LYS A 117 18.16 -15.40 39.57
N ARG A 118 17.91 -16.47 38.81
CA ARG A 118 18.54 -17.79 39.05
C ARG A 118 20.07 -17.71 39.05
N MET A 119 20.65 -17.03 38.07
CA MET A 119 22.11 -16.83 38.04
C MET A 119 22.65 -16.08 39.26
N ALA A 120 21.90 -15.09 39.78
CA ALA A 120 22.28 -14.37 40.99
C ALA A 120 22.15 -15.26 42.23
N GLU A 121 21.07 -16.02 42.35
CA GLU A 121 20.86 -17.01 43.42
C GLU A 121 21.97 -18.07 43.43
N ASP A 122 22.33 -18.61 42.27
CA ASP A 122 23.41 -19.58 42.13
C ASP A 122 24.77 -18.99 42.54
N LYS A 123 25.05 -17.73 42.17
CA LYS A 123 26.27 -17.03 42.58
C LYS A 123 26.31 -16.77 44.08
N ILE A 124 25.19 -16.37 44.68
CA ILE A 124 25.08 -16.18 46.12
C ILE A 124 25.33 -17.50 46.83
N ALA A 125 24.67 -18.58 46.42
CA ALA A 125 24.85 -19.91 47.01
C ALA A 125 26.30 -20.41 46.88
N ALA A 126 26.97 -20.15 45.76
CA ALA A 126 28.38 -20.46 45.59
C ALA A 126 29.26 -19.64 46.54
N ALA A 127 29.04 -18.32 46.65
CA ALA A 127 29.78 -17.44 47.53
C ALA A 127 29.56 -17.78 49.02
N GLU A 128 28.33 -18.17 49.41
CA GLU A 128 28.02 -18.63 50.76
C GLU A 128 28.80 -19.90 51.12
N ARG A 129 28.84 -20.88 50.20
CA ARG A 129 29.63 -22.11 50.40
C ARG A 129 31.11 -21.80 50.55
N GLU A 130 31.65 -20.90 49.72
CA GLU A 130 33.04 -20.46 49.80
C GLU A 130 33.34 -19.73 51.11
N ALA A 131 32.46 -18.83 51.55
CA ALA A 131 32.59 -18.12 52.82
C ALA A 131 32.56 -19.08 54.02
N ILE A 132 31.64 -20.04 54.04
CA ILE A 132 31.56 -21.06 55.09
C ILE A 132 32.84 -21.91 55.11
N ALA A 133 33.33 -22.34 53.94
CA ALA A 133 34.58 -23.08 53.84
C ALA A 133 35.78 -22.25 54.35
N GLY A 134 35.83 -20.97 54.00
CA GLY A 134 36.84 -20.02 54.47
C GLY A 134 36.85 -19.87 55.99
N VAL A 135 35.68 -19.61 56.60
CA VAL A 135 35.55 -19.50 58.07
C VAL A 135 35.98 -20.80 58.76
N ARG A 136 35.57 -21.95 58.21
CA ARG A 136 35.97 -23.26 58.75
C ARG A 136 37.48 -23.46 58.67
N ALA A 137 38.12 -23.10 57.56
CA ALA A 137 39.57 -23.18 57.41
C ALA A 137 40.28 -22.28 58.44
N THR A 138 39.86 -21.01 58.58
CA THR A 138 40.42 -20.10 59.59
C THR A 138 40.24 -20.62 61.01
N ALA A 139 39.09 -21.23 61.33
CA ALA A 139 38.85 -21.84 62.64
C ALA A 139 39.77 -23.04 62.90
N VAL A 140 39.98 -23.91 61.90
CA VAL A 140 40.90 -25.06 61.99
C VAL A 140 42.34 -24.58 62.17
N ASP A 141 42.76 -23.55 61.45
CA ASP A 141 44.10 -22.97 61.57
C ASP A 141 44.31 -22.33 62.95
N ALA A 142 43.33 -21.58 63.44
CA ALA A 142 43.37 -20.98 64.78
C ALA A 142 43.44 -22.05 65.88
N ALA A 143 42.61 -23.09 65.79
CA ALA A 143 42.62 -24.21 66.75
C ALA A 143 43.94 -24.98 66.70
N SER A 144 44.50 -25.20 65.51
CA SER A 144 45.79 -25.89 65.33
C SER A 144 46.94 -25.07 65.90
N ASN A 145 46.95 -23.75 65.67
CA ASN A 145 47.95 -22.85 66.24
C ASN A 145 47.83 -22.76 67.77
N ALA A 146 46.62 -22.63 68.31
CA ALA A 146 46.39 -22.64 69.76
C ALA A 146 46.86 -23.95 70.39
N SER A 147 46.56 -25.10 69.75
CA SER A 147 47.03 -26.41 70.21
C SER A 147 48.56 -26.49 70.20
N ARG A 148 49.23 -25.98 69.15
CA ARG A 148 50.70 -25.93 69.08
C ARG A 148 51.31 -25.09 70.20
N ILE A 149 50.72 -23.94 70.51
CA ILE A 149 51.17 -23.08 71.62
C ILE A 149 50.99 -23.80 72.96
N LEU A 150 49.82 -24.40 73.19
CA LEU A 150 49.50 -25.08 74.45
C LEU A 150 50.38 -26.32 74.68
N ILE A 151 50.70 -27.05 73.60
CA ILE A 151 51.68 -28.15 73.61
C ILE A 151 53.07 -27.61 73.95
N ALA A 152 53.51 -26.50 73.34
CA ALA A 152 54.82 -25.90 73.62
C ALA A 152 54.95 -25.35 75.06
N GLU A 153 53.86 -24.81 75.63
CA GLU A 153 53.83 -24.35 77.03
C GLU A 153 53.79 -25.50 78.04
N LYS A 154 53.16 -26.63 77.69
CA LYS A 154 53.02 -27.80 78.56
C LYS A 154 54.13 -28.84 78.40
N HIS A 155 54.91 -28.80 77.32
CA HIS A 155 56.10 -29.62 77.15
C HIS A 155 57.27 -29.07 77.97
N SER A 156 57.48 -29.66 79.14
CA SER A 156 58.75 -29.58 79.87
C SER A 156 59.54 -30.88 79.68
N ALA A 157 60.86 -30.84 79.87
CA ALA A 157 61.73 -32.02 79.75
C ALA A 157 61.31 -33.20 80.67
N ASP A 158 60.61 -32.92 81.78
CA ASP A 158 60.07 -33.94 82.67
C ASP A 158 58.82 -34.63 82.11
N ALA A 159 57.97 -33.90 81.38
CA ALA A 159 56.79 -34.46 80.71
C ALA A 159 57.17 -35.34 79.50
N ASP A 160 58.23 -34.97 78.77
CA ASP A 160 58.78 -35.78 77.67
C ASP A 160 59.31 -37.13 78.14
N LYS A 161 59.97 -37.15 79.29
CA LYS A 161 60.51 -38.37 79.88
C LYS A 161 59.40 -39.32 80.32
N ALA A 162 58.35 -38.81 80.95
CA ALA A 162 57.19 -39.60 81.35
C ALA A 162 56.44 -40.21 80.14
N LEU A 163 56.25 -39.44 79.06
CA LEU A 163 55.63 -39.95 77.83
C LEU A 163 56.51 -40.98 77.11
N ALA A 164 57.84 -40.79 77.09
CA ALA A 164 58.77 -41.76 76.53
C ALA A 164 58.77 -43.08 77.32
N ASP A 165 58.78 -43.02 78.65
CA ASP A 165 58.71 -44.20 79.51
C ASP A 165 57.35 -44.92 79.37
N GLU A 166 56.24 -44.19 79.18
CA GLU A 166 54.91 -44.76 78.93
C GLU A 166 54.79 -45.44 77.57
N VAL A 167 55.30 -44.83 76.49
CA VAL A 167 55.32 -45.46 75.14
C VAL A 167 56.21 -46.71 75.14
N ILE A 168 57.38 -46.65 75.79
CA ILE A 168 58.28 -47.81 75.95
C ILE A 168 57.62 -48.91 76.78
N GLY A 169 56.84 -48.57 77.81
CA GLY A 169 56.10 -49.53 78.63
C GLY A 169 54.83 -50.09 77.97
N SER A 170 54.33 -49.45 76.91
CA SER A 170 53.13 -49.87 76.16
C SER A 170 53.42 -50.75 74.93
N LEU A 171 54.69 -50.86 74.53
CA LEU A 171 55.18 -51.85 73.56
C LEU A 171 55.45 -53.20 74.24
#